data_AF-A0A536YG59-F1
#
_entry.id   AF-A0A536YG59-F1
#
_cell.length_a   1.000
_cell.length_b   1.000
_cell.length_c   1.000
_cell.angle_alpha   90.00
_cell.angle_beta   90.00
_cell.angle_gamma   90.00
#
_symmetry.space_group_name_H-M   'P 1'
#
loop_
_entity.id
_entity.type
_entity.pdbx_description
1 polymer ?
#
loop_
_entity_poly.entity_id
_entity_poly.type
_entity_poly.pdbx_seq_one_letter_code
_entity_poly.pdbx_strand_id
1 'polypeptide(L)' 'MPRKPKIGFVLGAGSARGWAHIGVLRALTEAGIKPDLIAGCSVGAFVGAAFSAGRLDQLEAWALSLDWKRVLKLAD' A
#
# COMPACT_ATOMS: atom_id res chain seq x y z
N MET A 1 -6.74 -31.98 10.09
CA MET A 1 -7.38 -30.95 9.23
C MET A 1 -6.30 -30.35 8.35
N PRO A 2 -6.52 -30.20 7.02
CA PRO A 2 -5.56 -29.51 6.17
C PRO A 2 -5.40 -28.06 6.63
N ARG A 3 -4.16 -27.57 6.67
CA ARG A 3 -3.85 -26.20 7.10
C ARG A 3 -4.42 -25.21 6.08
N LYS A 4 -5.11 -24.16 6.54
CA LYS A 4 -5.55 -23.06 5.67
C LYS A 4 -4.32 -22.43 5.00
N PRO A 5 -4.31 -22.24 3.66
CA PRO A 5 -3.21 -21.56 2.98
C PRO A 5 -3.03 -20.16 3.54
N LYS A 6 -1.77 -19.75 3.75
CA LYS A 6 -1.44 -18.37 4.10
C LYS A 6 -1.28 -17.55 2.83
N ILE A 7 -1.75 -16.31 2.86
CA ILE A 7 -1.69 -15.37 1.73
C ILE A 7 -0.70 -14.27 2.07
N GLY A 8 0.26 -14.01 1.18
CA GLY A 8 1.21 -12.90 1.31
C GLY A 8 0.99 -11.86 0.22
N PHE A 9 0.97 -10.57 0.58
CA PHE A 9 1.00 -9.48 -0.39
C PHE A 9 2.43 -8.93 -0.50
N VAL A 10 2.93 -8.79 -1.73
CA VAL A 10 4.28 -8.27 -2.01
C VAL A 10 4.16 -7.03 -2.89
N LEU A 11 4.53 -5.87 -2.34
CA LEU A 11 4.34 -4.56 -2.95
C LEU A 11 5.68 -3.99 -3.43
N GLY A 12 5.90 -3.99 -4.75
CA GLY A 12 7.12 -3.45 -5.35
C GLY A 12 7.28 -1.93 -5.22
N ALA A 13 8.48 -1.43 -5.50
CA ALA A 13 8.72 0.00 -5.67
C ALA A 13 8.09 0.52 -6.97
N GLY A 14 7.90 1.84 -7.11
CA GLY A 14 7.29 2.41 -8.32
C GLY A 14 7.14 3.93 -8.36
N SER A 15 7.80 4.65 -7.44
CA SER A 15 7.71 6.10 -7.30
C SER A 15 6.23 6.57 -7.35
N ALA A 16 5.89 7.53 -8.22
CA ALA A 16 4.52 8.03 -8.35
C ALA A 16 3.49 6.97 -8.75
N ARG A 17 3.87 5.96 -9.55
CA ARG A 17 2.95 4.87 -9.93
C ARG A 17 2.72 3.87 -8.79
N GLY A 18 3.58 3.87 -7.77
CA GLY A 18 3.45 3.02 -6.59
C GLY A 18 2.19 3.30 -5.77
N TRP A 19 1.58 4.48 -5.90
CA TRP A 19 0.31 4.80 -5.23
C TRP A 19 -0.85 3.90 -5.69
N ALA A 20 -0.76 3.28 -6.89
CA ALA A 20 -1.74 2.32 -7.38
C ALA A 20 -1.91 1.09 -6.45
N HIS A 21 -0.90 0.79 -5.62
CA HIS A 21 -0.99 -0.27 -4.59
C HIS A 21 -2.17 -0.06 -3.64
N ILE A 22 -2.57 1.20 -3.36
CA ILE A 22 -3.75 1.52 -2.53
C ILE A 22 -5.02 0.89 -3.14
N GLY A 23 -5.26 1.12 -4.44
CA GLY A 23 -6.41 0.57 -5.15
C GLY A 23 -6.37 -0.95 -5.25
N VAL A 24 -5.20 -1.54 -5.51
CA VAL A 24 -5.02 -3.00 -5.55
C VAL A 24 -5.39 -3.64 -4.21
N LEU A 25 -4.93 -3.06 -3.10
CA LEU A 25 -5.21 -3.59 -1.76
C LEU A 25 -6.70 -3.49 -1.40
N ARG A 26 -7.38 -2.41 -1.81
CA ARG A 26 -8.85 -2.29 -1.66
C ARG A 26 -9.58 -3.38 -2.44
N ALA A 27 -9.28 -3.51 -3.73
CA ALA A 27 -9.92 -4.48 -4.60
C ALA A 27 -9.76 -5.93 -4.09
N LEU A 28 -8.56 -6.28 -3.61
CA LEU A 28 -8.32 -7.59 -2.99
C LEU A 28 -9.14 -7.78 -1.71
N THR A 29 -9.19 -6.76 -0.85
CA THR A 29 -9.92 -6.83 0.42
C THR A 29 -11.44 -6.91 0.20
N GLU A 30 -11.97 -6.15 -0.76
CA GLU A 30 -13.37 -6.18 -1.19
C GLU A 30 -13.75 -7.54 -1.79
N ALA A 31 -12.83 -8.19 -2.50
CA ALA A 31 -12.97 -9.57 -2.98
C ALA A 31 -12.82 -10.63 -1.87
N GLY A 32 -12.62 -10.23 -0.60
CA GLY A 32 -12.46 -11.14 0.54
C GLY A 32 -11.06 -11.77 0.65
N ILE A 33 -10.10 -11.33 -0.16
CA ILE A 33 -8.71 -11.80 -0.13
C ILE A 33 -7.94 -10.95 0.87
N LYS A 34 -7.60 -11.53 2.01
CA LYS A 34 -6.85 -10.86 3.09
C LYS A 34 -5.48 -11.49 3.28
N PRO A 35 -4.41 -10.70 3.39
CA PRO A 35 -3.07 -11.22 3.61
C PRO A 35 -2.86 -11.58 5.09
N ASP A 36 -2.10 -12.63 5.32
CA ASP A 36 -1.49 -12.95 6.62
C ASP A 36 -0.13 -12.24 6.80
N LEU A 37 0.52 -11.86 5.68
CA LEU A 37 1.81 -11.18 5.66
C LEU A 37 1.85 -10.14 4.56
N ILE A 38 2.51 -9.01 4.83
CA ILE A 38 2.77 -7.97 3.83
C ILE A 38 4.27 -7.67 3.81
N ALA A 39 4.84 -7.64 2.61
CA ALA A 39 6.19 -7.18 2.36
C ALA A 39 6.15 -6.06 1.32
N GLY A 40 7.02 -5.06 1.43
CA GLY A 40 7.09 -4.00 0.44
C GLY A 40 8.43 -3.30 0.38
N CYS A 41 8.67 -2.59 -0.73
CA CYS A 41 9.87 -1.79 -0.96
C CYS A 41 9.51 -0.34 -1.34
N SER A 42 10.19 0.65 -0.74
CA SER A 42 9.96 2.09 -0.98
C SER A 42 8.48 2.47 -0.81
N VAL A 43 7.83 3.04 -1.84
CA VAL A 43 6.39 3.35 -1.83
C VAL A 43 5.53 2.13 -1.49
N GLY A 44 5.88 0.94 -1.97
CA GLY A 44 5.19 -0.29 -1.62
C GLY A 44 5.30 -0.65 -0.14
N ALA A 45 6.45 -0.38 0.50
CA ALA A 45 6.61 -0.55 1.94
C ALA A 45 5.72 0.43 2.72
N PHE A 46 5.68 1.69 2.28
CA PHE A 46 4.87 2.72 2.91
C PHE A 46 3.37 2.44 2.81
N VAL A 47 2.89 2.06 1.62
CA VAL A 47 1.50 1.66 1.40
C VAL A 47 1.17 0.39 2.20
N GLY A 48 2.05 -0.61 2.20
CA GLY A 48 1.85 -1.85 2.95
C GLY A 48 1.76 -1.62 4.47
N ALA A 49 2.59 -0.71 5.00
CA ALA A 49 2.54 -0.31 6.40
C ALA A 49 1.21 0.40 6.75
N ALA A 50 0.77 1.35 5.92
CA ALA A 50 -0.51 2.03 6.11
C ALA A 50 -1.71 1.07 6.03
N PHE A 51 -1.67 0.11 5.11
CA PHE A 51 -2.69 -0.94 5.03
C PHE A 51 -2.74 -1.78 6.32
N SER A 52 -1.58 -2.24 6.78
CA SER A 52 -1.46 -3.05 8.01
C SER A 52 -1.95 -2.30 9.24
N ALA A 53 -1.80 -0.98 9.26
CA ALA A 53 -2.25 -0.10 10.33
C ALA A 53 -3.73 0.33 10.22
N GLY A 54 -4.45 -0.06 9.17
CA GLY A 54 -5.83 0.40 8.93
C GLY A 54 -5.93 1.88 8.58
N ARG A 55 -4.89 2.46 7.97
CA ARG A 55 -4.75 3.90 7.67
C ARG A 55 -4.75 4.20 6.18
N LEU A 56 -5.28 3.29 5.36
CA LEU A 56 -5.22 3.39 3.91
C LEU A 56 -5.95 4.64 3.38
N ASP A 57 -7.10 4.99 3.94
CA ASP A 57 -7.87 6.19 3.56
C ASP A 57 -7.08 7.47 3.79
N GLN A 58 -6.38 7.56 4.92
CA GLN A 58 -5.57 8.74 5.25
C GLN A 58 -4.36 8.85 4.34
N LEU A 59 -3.73 7.72 4.01
CA LEU A 59 -2.63 7.69 3.07
C LEU A 59 -3.09 8.12 1.67
N GLU A 60 -4.25 7.66 1.22
CA GLU A 60 -4.83 8.03 -0.06
C GLU A 60 -5.12 9.54 -0.13
N ALA A 61 -5.77 10.09 0.89
CA ALA A 61 -6.01 11.53 0.97
C ALA A 61 -4.71 12.35 0.94
N TRP A 62 -3.69 11.91 1.68
CA TRP A 62 -2.38 12.55 1.65
C TRP A 62 -1.73 12.45 0.26
N ALA A 63 -1.76 11.26 -0.37
CA ALA A 63 -1.16 11.02 -1.67
C ALA A 63 -1.83 11.85 -2.78
N LEU A 64 -3.15 12.01 -2.75
CA LEU A 64 -3.90 12.86 -3.67
C LEU A 64 -3.64 14.36 -3.45
N SER A 65 -3.16 14.75 -2.26
CA SER A 65 -2.79 16.13 -1.94
C SER A 65 -1.33 16.49 -2.28
N LEU A 66 -0.58 15.54 -2.87
CA LEU A 66 0.81 15.75 -3.26
C LEU A 66 0.88 16.58 -4.55
N ASP A 67 1.21 17.85 -4.39
CA ASP A 67 1.68 18.67 -5.51
C ASP A 67 3.19 18.52 -5.70
N TRP A 68 3.68 18.79 -6.91
CA TRP A 68 5.10 18.85 -7.24
C TRP A 68 5.94 19.65 -6.22
N LYS A 69 5.38 20.75 -5.69
CA LYS A 69 6.03 21.59 -4.65
C LYS A 69 6.23 20.85 -3.32
N ARG A 70 5.34 19.93 -2.95
CA ARG A 70 5.46 19.10 -1.73
C ARG A 70 6.39 17.93 -1.94
N VAL A 71 6.40 17.34 -3.14
CA VAL A 71 7.35 16.27 -3.50
C VAL A 71 8.79 16.80 -3.44
N LEU A 72 9.05 18.00 -3.98
CA LEU A 72 10.36 18.64 -3.89
C LEU A 72 10.83 18.88 -2.44
N LYS A 73 9.91 19.21 -1.52
CA LYS A 73 10.25 19.40 -0.09
C LYS A 73 10.63 18.12 0.65
N LEU A 74 10.40 16.95 0.05
CA LEU A 74 10.74 15.65 0.62
C LEU A 74 12.09 15.12 0.13
N ALA A 75 12.78 15.84 -0.77
CA ALA A 75 14.02 15.40 -1.39
C ALA A 75 15.31 15.78 -0.62
N ASP A 76 15.18 16.58 0.45
CA ASP A 76 16.27 17.40 1.04
C ASP A 76 16.91 18.39 0.04
#